data_AF-A0AA41HDH5-F1
#
_entry.id   AF-A0AA41HDH5-F1
#
_cell.length_a   1.000
_cell.length_b   1.000
_cell.length_c   1.000
_cell.angle_alpha   90.00
_cell.angle_beta   90.00
_cell.angle_gamma   90.00
#
_symmetry.space_group_name_H-M   'P 1'
#
loop_
_entity.id
_entity.type
_entity.pdbx_description
1 polymer ?
#
loop_
_entity_poly.entity_id
_entity_poly.type
_entity_poly.pdbx_seq_one_letter_code
_entity_poly.pdbx_strand_id
1 'polypeptide(L)'
;MQITRLAQFELDIKKIEAEVRELEMLHPLQRDDLHDGWVYRVPLRFDTPLRFLLQHGNEHNDKTLHPAHLPSEHGYWQPKLKSFRAMGIDIDEGPQSMMASPIGPIPLDGGAYLKFLIVVRSAAEAQGTIQQRRELITAELTRPQWEQFIAHPGHHVDQICDYYFPSFLATVPSLPRDTATAMWEVAMNTPEKIELATDEQLLAFKGIGPAVLRKLRARCREVTKHRNEPRGDVVNQ
;
A
#
# COMPACT_ATOMS: atom_id res chain seq x y z
N MET A 1 29.09 19.15 -55.45
CA MET A 1 29.88 18.22 -54.63
C MET A 1 29.15 16.89 -54.61
N GLN A 2 29.58 15.93 -55.44
CA GLN A 2 28.92 14.61 -55.52
C GLN A 2 29.42 13.75 -54.37
N ILE A 3 28.52 13.35 -53.48
CA ILE A 3 28.80 12.33 -52.48
C ILE A 3 29.09 11.03 -53.25
N THR A 4 30.27 10.44 -53.02
CA THR A 4 30.61 9.16 -53.64
C THR A 4 29.67 8.08 -53.10
N ARG A 5 29.35 7.06 -53.91
CA ARG A 5 28.48 5.94 -53.49
C ARG A 5 28.93 5.30 -52.16
N LEU A 6 30.23 5.32 -51.88
CA LEU A 6 30.81 4.82 -50.63
C LEU A 6 30.43 5.69 -49.42
N ALA A 7 30.51 7.01 -49.53
CA ALA A 7 30.15 7.92 -48.44
C ALA A 7 28.65 7.89 -48.13
N GLN A 8 27.80 7.67 -49.14
CA GLN A 8 26.37 7.43 -48.92
C GLN A 8 26.13 6.13 -48.17
N PHE A 9 26.82 5.05 -48.56
CA PHE A 9 26.70 3.74 -47.90
C PHE A 9 27.13 3.77 -46.43
N GLU A 10 28.22 4.47 -46.11
CA GLU A 10 28.67 4.66 -44.72
C GLU A 10 27.66 5.46 -43.87
N LEU A 11 26.99 6.44 -44.46
CA LEU A 11 25.93 7.22 -43.80
C LEU A 11 24.72 6.32 -43.50
N ASP A 12 24.33 5.49 -44.48
CA ASP A 12 23.20 4.57 -44.35
C ASP A 12 23.47 3.51 -43.26
N ILE A 13 24.69 2.97 -43.17
CA ILE A 13 25.08 2.06 -42.08
C ILE A 13 24.94 2.72 -40.72
N LYS A 14 25.48 3.94 -40.54
CA LYS A 14 25.39 4.66 -39.27
C LYS A 14 23.94 4.96 -38.88
N LYS A 15 23.09 5.24 -39.86
CA LYS A 15 21.66 5.44 -39.63
C LYS A 15 20.99 4.16 -39.15
N ILE A 16 21.26 3.03 -39.80
CA ILE A 16 20.76 1.70 -39.40
C ILE A 16 21.27 1.33 -38.00
N GLU A 17 22.55 1.56 -37.70
CA GLU A 17 23.13 1.28 -36.37
C GLU A 17 22.48 2.13 -35.27
N ALA A 18 22.18 3.41 -35.57
CA ALA A 18 21.46 4.28 -34.64
C ALA A 18 20.02 3.79 -34.41
N GLU A 19 19.30 3.41 -35.47
CA GLU A 19 17.94 2.86 -35.38
C GLU A 19 17.91 1.53 -34.61
N VAL A 20 18.85 0.61 -34.87
CA VAL A 20 18.97 -0.66 -34.14
C VAL A 20 19.25 -0.41 -32.66
N ARG A 21 20.18 0.51 -32.34
CA ARG A 21 20.48 0.86 -30.95
C ARG A 21 19.27 1.48 -30.25
N GLU A 22 18.50 2.32 -30.94
CA GLU A 22 17.26 2.88 -30.41
C GLU A 22 16.21 1.79 -30.14
N LEU A 23 16.03 0.83 -31.06
CA LEU A 23 15.15 -0.33 -30.91
C LEU A 23 15.61 -1.33 -29.83
N GLU A 24 16.91 -1.42 -29.56
CA GLU A 24 17.48 -2.21 -28.45
C GLU A 24 17.23 -1.57 -27.09
N MET A 25 17.08 -0.24 -27.03
CA MET A 25 16.70 0.47 -25.80
C MET A 25 15.20 0.40 -25.49
N LEU A 26 14.38 0.00 -26.46
CA LEU A 26 12.96 -0.25 -26.26
C LEU A 26 12.70 -1.57 -25.52
N HIS A 27 11.75 -1.55 -24.59
CA HIS A 27 11.24 -2.74 -23.91
C HIS A 27 10.69 -3.75 -24.96
N PRO A 28 10.85 -5.08 -24.80
CA PRO A 28 10.44 -6.06 -25.82
C PRO A 28 8.99 -5.91 -26.30
N LEU A 29 8.07 -5.52 -25.42
CA LEU A 29 6.65 -5.28 -25.75
C LEU A 29 6.39 -4.05 -26.64
N GLN A 30 7.36 -3.15 -26.77
CA GLN A 30 7.26 -1.95 -27.62
C GLN A 30 7.59 -2.27 -29.09
N ARG A 31 8.12 -3.46 -29.39
CA ARG A 31 8.53 -3.87 -30.75
C ARG A 31 7.36 -4.29 -31.63
N ASP A 32 6.24 -4.69 -31.02
CA ASP A 32 5.12 -5.33 -31.75
C ASP A 32 3.99 -4.35 -32.11
N ASP A 33 4.17 -3.04 -31.91
CA ASP A 33 3.14 -1.99 -32.12
C ASP A 33 1.82 -2.21 -31.35
N LEU A 34 1.79 -3.15 -30.39
CA LEU A 34 0.64 -3.42 -29.51
C LEU A 34 0.59 -2.48 -28.30
N HIS A 35 1.70 -1.79 -28.02
CA HIS A 35 1.87 -0.95 -26.83
C HIS A 35 1.25 0.44 -27.01
N ASP A 36 0.46 0.88 -26.03
CA ASP A 36 -0.19 2.17 -25.98
C ASP A 36 0.13 2.94 -24.69
N GLY A 37 1.39 2.84 -24.26
CA GLY A 37 1.89 3.50 -23.06
C GLY A 37 1.80 2.59 -21.83
N TRP A 38 1.77 3.19 -20.65
CA TRP A 38 1.84 2.49 -19.37
C TRP A 38 0.69 2.92 -18.45
N VAL A 39 0.29 2.02 -17.56
CA VAL A 39 -0.68 2.31 -16.48
C VAL A 39 -0.09 1.88 -15.14
N TYR A 40 -0.11 2.77 -14.16
CA TYR A 40 0.39 2.44 -12.82
C TYR A 40 -0.65 1.63 -12.06
N ARG A 41 -0.25 0.48 -11.53
CA ARG A 41 -1.10 -0.43 -10.77
C ARG A 41 -0.54 -0.63 -9.38
N VAL A 42 -1.42 -0.58 -8.39
CA VAL A 42 -1.10 -0.83 -6.99
C VAL A 42 -1.98 -1.95 -6.45
N PRO A 43 -1.48 -2.79 -5.52
CA PRO A 43 -2.34 -3.71 -4.79
C PRO A 43 -3.34 -2.90 -3.96
N LEU A 44 -4.62 -3.28 -3.99
CA LEU A 44 -5.67 -2.58 -3.26
C LEU A 44 -5.83 -3.22 -1.88
N ARG A 45 -4.98 -2.80 -0.93
CA ARG A 45 -4.88 -3.33 0.44
C ARG A 45 -4.70 -2.20 1.47
N PHE A 46 -4.99 -2.47 2.74
CA PHE A 46 -4.83 -1.49 3.83
C PHE A 46 -3.38 -1.09 4.11
N ASP A 47 -2.40 -1.94 3.77
CA ASP A 47 -0.97 -1.65 3.90
C ASP A 47 -0.46 -0.71 2.80
N THR A 48 -1.24 -0.47 1.75
CA THR A 48 -0.80 0.35 0.62
C THR A 48 -0.93 1.84 0.98
N PRO A 49 0.18 2.61 0.99
CA PRO A 49 0.13 4.01 1.40
C PRO A 49 -0.75 4.86 0.49
N LEU A 50 -1.38 5.90 1.04
CA LEU A 50 -2.31 6.80 0.35
C LEU A 50 -1.68 7.36 -0.92
N ARG A 51 -0.42 7.79 -0.84
CA ARG A 51 0.30 8.37 -1.98
C ARG A 51 0.35 7.44 -3.20
N PHE A 52 0.34 6.12 -3.00
CA PHE A 52 0.35 5.14 -4.09
C PHE A 52 -1.07 4.78 -4.54
N LEU A 53 -2.03 4.68 -3.63
CA LEU A 53 -3.45 4.50 -3.98
C LEU A 53 -3.93 5.61 -4.92
N LEU A 54 -3.51 6.86 -4.67
CA LEU A 54 -3.81 8.01 -5.53
C LEU A 54 -3.18 7.94 -6.94
N GLN A 55 -2.19 7.08 -7.13
CA GLN A 55 -1.54 6.88 -8.44
C GLN A 55 -2.16 5.70 -9.21
N HIS A 56 -3.04 4.90 -8.60
CA HIS A 56 -3.64 3.76 -9.27
C HIS A 56 -4.42 4.21 -10.52
N GLY A 57 -4.11 3.62 -11.66
CA GLY A 57 -4.74 3.95 -12.93
C GLY A 57 -4.13 5.15 -13.65
N ASN A 58 -3.12 5.82 -13.08
CA ASN A 58 -2.41 6.89 -13.79
C ASN A 58 -1.75 6.33 -15.04
N GLU A 59 -1.93 7.04 -16.15
CA GLU A 59 -1.43 6.64 -17.45
C GLU A 59 -0.20 7.45 -17.84
N HIS A 60 0.72 6.81 -18.56
CA HIS A 60 1.86 7.46 -19.18
C HIS A 60 1.91 7.09 -20.66
N ASN A 61 1.63 8.07 -21.52
CA ASN A 61 1.47 7.84 -22.96
C ASN A 61 2.80 7.71 -23.71
N ASP A 62 3.94 7.95 -23.05
CA ASP A 62 5.24 7.70 -23.66
C ASP A 62 5.40 6.19 -23.90
N LYS A 63 5.43 5.85 -25.19
CA LYS A 63 5.56 4.48 -25.66
C LYS A 63 7.01 4.02 -25.70
N THR A 64 7.97 4.92 -25.53
CA THR A 64 9.40 4.67 -25.67
C THR A 64 10.07 4.50 -24.32
N LEU A 65 9.69 5.31 -23.34
CA LEU A 65 10.31 5.29 -22.02
C LEU A 65 9.41 4.60 -20.99
N HIS A 66 9.92 3.58 -20.31
CA HIS A 66 9.28 3.11 -19.09
C HIS A 66 9.35 4.22 -18.03
N PRO A 67 8.23 4.62 -17.39
CA PRO A 67 8.23 5.72 -16.44
C PRO A 67 9.23 5.46 -15.30
N ALA A 68 10.00 6.48 -14.94
CA ALA A 68 11.00 6.36 -13.89
C ALA A 68 10.36 6.36 -12.48
N HIS A 69 10.76 5.35 -11.69
CA HIS A 69 10.96 5.40 -10.23
C HIS A 69 9.77 5.83 -9.34
N LEU A 70 8.59 5.26 -9.53
CA LEU A 70 7.77 4.99 -8.33
C LEU A 70 8.37 3.77 -7.63
N PRO A 71 8.59 3.80 -6.30
CA PRO A 71 9.07 2.65 -5.55
C PRO A 71 8.23 1.41 -5.87
N SER A 72 8.89 0.33 -6.28
CA SER A 72 8.22 -0.92 -6.65
C SER A 72 7.58 -1.66 -5.46
N GLU A 73 7.87 -1.21 -4.24
CA GLU A 73 7.34 -1.74 -2.98
C GLU A 73 5.79 -1.78 -2.94
N HIS A 74 5.13 -0.80 -3.57
CA HIS A 74 3.68 -0.62 -3.45
C HIS A 74 2.97 -0.48 -4.80
N GLY A 75 3.65 -0.76 -5.91
CA GLY A 75 3.02 -0.73 -7.22
C GLY A 75 4.02 -0.87 -8.35
N TYR A 76 3.52 -1.02 -9.56
CA TYR A 76 4.33 -1.16 -10.76
C TYR A 76 3.62 -0.56 -11.96
N TRP A 77 4.41 -0.13 -12.94
CA TRP A 77 3.90 0.26 -14.24
C TRP A 77 3.63 -1.00 -15.05
N GLN A 78 2.40 -1.13 -15.53
CA GLN A 78 1.98 -2.19 -16.41
C GLN A 78 1.87 -1.65 -17.84
N PRO A 79 2.36 -2.36 -18.86
CA PRO A 79 2.11 -2.03 -20.26
C PRO A 79 0.62 -1.91 -20.52
N LYS A 80 0.19 -0.77 -21.07
CA LYS A 80 -1.16 -0.57 -21.60
C LYS A 80 -1.16 -1.03 -23.05
N LEU A 81 -2.08 -1.93 -23.39
CA LEU A 81 -2.22 -2.43 -24.75
C LEU A 81 -3.21 -1.56 -25.54
N LYS A 82 -3.00 -1.44 -26.84
CA LYS A 82 -3.97 -0.86 -27.77
C LYS A 82 -5.28 -1.66 -27.69
N SER A 83 -6.40 -0.96 -27.86
CA SER A 83 -7.68 -1.63 -28.09
C SER A 83 -7.71 -2.33 -29.45
N PHE A 84 -8.59 -3.32 -29.63
CA PHE A 84 -8.84 -3.98 -30.91
C PHE A 84 -9.13 -2.96 -32.02
N ARG A 85 -9.97 -1.95 -31.73
CA ARG A 85 -10.27 -0.88 -32.70
C ARG A 85 -9.05 -0.01 -33.01
N ALA A 86 -8.21 0.30 -32.02
CA ALA A 86 -6.94 1.01 -32.26
C ALA A 86 -5.93 0.18 -33.07
N MET A 87 -6.09 -1.14 -33.10
CA MET A 87 -5.37 -2.05 -34.00
C MET A 87 -6.06 -2.25 -35.36
N GLY A 88 -7.16 -1.55 -35.63
CA GLY A 88 -7.92 -1.68 -36.89
C GLY A 88 -8.85 -2.89 -36.95
N ILE A 89 -9.08 -3.56 -35.82
CA ILE A 89 -9.99 -4.70 -35.70
C ILE A 89 -11.32 -4.17 -35.14
N ASP A 90 -12.39 -4.21 -35.94
CA ASP A 90 -13.72 -3.74 -35.54
C ASP A 90 -14.45 -4.78 -34.69
N ILE A 91 -13.93 -4.97 -33.46
CA ILE A 91 -14.49 -5.85 -32.43
C ILE A 91 -14.58 -5.04 -31.14
N ASP A 92 -15.69 -5.21 -30.42
CA ASP A 92 -15.87 -4.62 -29.10
C ASP A 92 -14.91 -5.25 -28.10
N GLU A 93 -14.32 -4.41 -27.23
CA GLU A 93 -13.53 -4.92 -26.11
C GLU A 93 -14.38 -5.83 -25.23
N GLY A 94 -13.74 -6.87 -24.69
CA GLY A 94 -14.38 -7.76 -23.73
C GLY A 94 -14.86 -7.00 -22.47
N PRO A 95 -15.67 -7.65 -21.62
CA PRO A 95 -16.06 -7.07 -20.34
C PRO A 95 -14.81 -6.63 -19.57
N GLN A 96 -14.94 -5.52 -18.82
CA GLN A 96 -13.85 -4.96 -18.04
C GLN A 96 -13.16 -6.06 -17.24
N SER A 97 -11.83 -6.12 -17.37
CA SER A 97 -11.04 -7.07 -16.60
C SER A 97 -11.27 -6.85 -15.11
N MET A 98 -11.30 -7.95 -14.36
CA MET A 98 -11.40 -7.93 -12.91
C MET A 98 -10.01 -8.17 -12.31
N MET A 99 -9.76 -7.60 -11.13
CA MET A 99 -8.58 -7.91 -10.32
C MET A 99 -8.98 -8.53 -8.99
N ALA A 100 -8.10 -9.37 -8.44
CA ALA A 100 -8.29 -9.94 -7.12
C ALA A 100 -8.06 -8.87 -6.03
N SER A 101 -8.87 -8.91 -4.98
CA SER A 101 -8.73 -8.05 -3.80
C SER A 101 -9.08 -8.82 -2.52
N PRO A 102 -8.79 -8.25 -1.32
CA PRO A 102 -9.20 -8.83 -0.05
C PRO A 102 -10.71 -9.06 0.11
N ILE A 103 -11.54 -8.37 -0.69
CA ILE A 103 -13.01 -8.50 -0.66
C ILE A 103 -13.57 -9.28 -1.87
N GLY A 104 -12.70 -10.00 -2.58
CA GLY A 104 -13.03 -10.72 -3.81
C GLY A 104 -12.70 -9.96 -5.09
N PRO A 105 -13.24 -10.40 -6.24
CA PRO A 105 -12.99 -9.76 -7.53
C PRO A 105 -13.60 -8.35 -7.59
N ILE A 106 -12.82 -7.38 -8.04
CA ILE A 106 -13.24 -5.98 -8.23
C ILE A 106 -12.83 -5.49 -9.63
N PRO A 107 -13.42 -4.40 -10.14
CA PRO A 107 -12.99 -3.79 -11.40
C PRO A 107 -11.49 -3.47 -11.41
N LEU A 108 -10.84 -3.57 -12.58
CA LEU A 108 -9.40 -3.34 -12.73
C LEU A 108 -8.97 -1.91 -12.35
N ASP A 109 -9.86 -0.92 -12.46
CA ASP A 109 -9.62 0.46 -12.00
C ASP A 109 -9.81 0.64 -10.48
N GLY A 110 -10.12 -0.45 -9.77
CA GLY A 110 -10.39 -0.50 -8.34
C GLY A 110 -11.81 -0.11 -7.93
N GLY A 111 -12.60 0.48 -8.83
CA GLY A 111 -13.99 0.85 -8.62
C GLY A 111 -14.27 1.58 -7.29
N ALA A 112 -15.33 1.18 -6.61
CA ALA A 112 -15.72 1.75 -5.32
C ALA A 112 -14.76 1.35 -4.17
N TYR A 113 -14.06 0.23 -4.30
CA TYR A 113 -13.16 -0.27 -3.25
C TYR A 113 -11.88 0.57 -3.15
N LEU A 114 -11.32 1.03 -4.28
CA LEU A 114 -10.20 1.98 -4.26
C LEU A 114 -10.59 3.27 -3.52
N LYS A 115 -11.79 3.81 -3.77
CA LYS A 115 -12.29 5.01 -3.08
C LYS A 115 -12.42 4.79 -1.58
N PHE A 116 -12.93 3.63 -1.18
CA PHE A 116 -12.99 3.21 0.23
C PHE A 116 -11.60 3.21 0.88
N LEU A 117 -10.60 2.57 0.24
CA LEU A 117 -9.23 2.53 0.75
C LEU A 117 -8.59 3.92 0.85
N ILE A 118 -8.81 4.78 -0.15
CA ILE A 118 -8.32 6.16 -0.15
C ILE A 118 -8.87 6.92 1.07
N VAL A 119 -10.17 6.81 1.35
CA VAL A 119 -10.78 7.49 2.50
C VAL A 119 -10.21 6.98 3.82
N VAL A 120 -10.09 5.66 3.98
CA VAL A 120 -9.52 5.04 5.18
C VAL A 120 -8.06 5.48 5.38
N ARG A 121 -7.23 5.38 4.34
CA ARG A 121 -5.82 5.80 4.42
C ARG A 121 -5.69 7.30 4.65
N SER A 122 -6.53 8.13 4.03
CA SER A 122 -6.53 9.58 4.27
C SER A 122 -6.82 9.93 5.72
N ALA A 123 -7.74 9.21 6.39
CA ALA A 123 -8.01 9.40 7.80
C ALA A 123 -6.88 8.86 8.69
N ALA A 124 -6.31 7.70 8.35
CA ALA A 124 -5.20 7.09 9.09
C ALA A 124 -3.88 7.89 9.00
N GLU A 125 -3.59 8.46 7.83
CA GLU A 125 -2.40 9.28 7.56
C GLU A 125 -2.58 10.77 7.88
N ALA A 126 -3.76 11.17 8.34
CA ALA A 126 -4.03 12.56 8.72
C ALA A 126 -3.09 13.02 9.86
N GLN A 127 -2.88 14.32 9.97
CA GLN A 127 -2.17 14.89 11.12
C GLN A 127 -3.06 14.87 12.36
N GLY A 128 -2.49 14.57 13.52
CA GLY A 128 -3.22 14.56 14.80
C GLY A 128 -2.80 13.42 15.72
N THR A 129 -3.51 13.30 16.85
CA THR A 129 -3.32 12.18 17.79
C THR A 129 -3.85 10.87 17.21
N ILE A 130 -3.46 9.71 17.77
CA ILE A 130 -4.05 8.42 17.36
C ILE A 130 -5.57 8.45 17.52
N GLN A 131 -6.05 9.02 18.63
CA GLN A 131 -7.48 9.09 18.92
C GLN A 131 -8.26 9.90 17.89
N GLN A 132 -7.76 11.09 17.50
CA GLN A 132 -8.39 11.92 16.46
C GLN A 132 -8.48 11.18 15.12
N ARG A 133 -7.42 10.46 14.73
CA ARG A 133 -7.39 9.70 13.47
C ARG A 133 -8.36 8.51 13.49
N ARG A 134 -8.47 7.81 14.63
CA ARG A 134 -9.48 6.76 14.83
C ARG A 134 -10.89 7.32 14.70
N GLU A 135 -11.17 8.46 15.31
CA GLU A 135 -12.46 9.14 15.19
C GLU A 135 -12.79 9.51 13.74
N LEU A 136 -11.80 10.00 12.98
CA LEU A 136 -11.95 10.25 11.55
C LEU A 136 -12.29 8.98 10.76
N ILE A 137 -11.58 7.87 11.00
CA ILE A 137 -11.88 6.57 10.38
C ILE A 137 -13.31 6.15 10.72
N THR A 138 -13.68 6.16 12.00
CA THR A 138 -15.02 5.76 12.44
C THR A 138 -16.11 6.63 11.82
N ALA A 139 -15.94 7.96 11.81
CA ALA A 139 -16.89 8.89 11.23
C ALA A 139 -17.08 8.66 9.73
N GLU A 140 -16.00 8.43 8.98
CA GLU A 140 -16.07 8.13 7.55
C GLU A 140 -16.73 6.78 7.28
N LEU A 141 -16.34 5.73 8.02
CA LEU A 141 -16.82 4.37 7.79
C LEU A 141 -18.26 4.10 8.26
N THR A 142 -18.84 5.02 9.03
CA THR A 142 -20.27 4.98 9.40
C THR A 142 -21.18 5.42 8.25
N ARG A 143 -20.63 5.97 7.15
CA ARG A 143 -21.43 6.41 6.00
C ARG A 143 -22.02 5.20 5.25
N PRO A 144 -23.32 5.23 4.87
CA PRO A 144 -24.00 4.09 4.23
C PRO A 144 -23.33 3.58 2.94
N GLN A 145 -22.67 4.45 2.19
CA GLN A 145 -21.98 4.08 0.95
C GLN A 145 -20.86 3.04 1.13
N TRP A 146 -20.37 2.84 2.36
CA TRP A 146 -19.33 1.87 2.69
C TRP A 146 -19.85 0.59 3.33
N GLU A 147 -21.16 0.46 3.55
CA GLU A 147 -21.77 -0.67 4.25
C GLU A 147 -21.36 -2.03 3.67
N GLN A 148 -21.34 -2.14 2.34
CA GLN A 148 -20.92 -3.37 1.64
C GLN A 148 -19.48 -3.80 1.95
N PHE A 149 -18.57 -2.85 2.23
CA PHE A 149 -17.18 -3.14 2.54
C PHE A 149 -17.00 -3.44 4.02
N ILE A 150 -17.70 -2.72 4.90
CA ILE A 150 -17.65 -2.92 6.36
C ILE A 150 -18.30 -4.24 6.79
N ALA A 151 -19.25 -4.75 6.01
CA ALA A 151 -19.84 -6.07 6.23
C ALA A 151 -18.87 -7.23 5.94
N HIS A 152 -17.75 -6.98 5.25
CA HIS A 152 -16.77 -8.01 4.95
C HIS A 152 -15.93 -8.39 6.19
N PRO A 153 -15.67 -9.70 6.43
CA PRO A 153 -14.79 -10.12 7.52
C PRO A 153 -13.40 -9.47 7.43
N GLY A 154 -12.94 -8.87 8.53
CA GLY A 154 -11.65 -8.16 8.58
C GLY A 154 -11.75 -6.66 8.27
N HIS A 155 -12.93 -6.18 7.86
CA HIS A 155 -13.19 -4.79 7.48
C HIS A 155 -14.15 -4.07 8.43
N HIS A 156 -14.48 -4.68 9.58
CA HIS A 156 -15.24 -3.97 10.59
C HIS A 156 -14.46 -2.74 11.09
N VAL A 157 -15.18 -1.67 11.48
CA VAL A 157 -14.56 -0.39 11.87
C VAL A 157 -13.50 -0.57 12.96
N ASP A 158 -13.79 -1.37 13.99
CA ASP A 158 -12.84 -1.66 15.07
C ASP A 158 -11.62 -2.44 14.57
N GLN A 159 -11.80 -3.36 13.63
CA GLN A 159 -10.69 -4.13 13.05
C GLN A 159 -9.78 -3.25 12.19
N ILE A 160 -10.34 -2.33 11.41
CA ILE A 160 -9.58 -1.36 10.62
C ILE A 160 -8.82 -0.40 11.55
N CYS A 161 -9.49 0.09 12.60
CA CYS A 161 -8.84 0.91 13.62
C CYS A 161 -7.71 0.15 14.33
N ASP A 162 -7.92 -1.10 14.72
CA ASP A 162 -6.91 -1.93 15.39
C ASP A 162 -5.77 -2.33 14.44
N TYR A 163 -6.03 -2.41 13.13
CA TYR A 163 -5.00 -2.62 12.11
C TYR A 163 -4.00 -1.47 12.07
N TYR A 164 -4.47 -0.22 12.00
CA TYR A 164 -3.60 0.96 11.96
C TYR A 164 -3.09 1.41 13.34
N PHE A 165 -3.88 1.15 14.38
CA PHE A 165 -3.65 1.64 15.73
C PHE A 165 -3.83 0.54 16.78
N PRO A 166 -3.04 -0.54 16.70
CA PRO A 166 -3.19 -1.68 17.61
C PRO A 166 -2.98 -1.24 19.06
N SER A 167 -3.68 -1.87 19.99
CA SER A 167 -3.36 -1.75 21.41
C SER A 167 -1.89 -2.09 21.63
N PHE A 168 -1.16 -1.26 22.38
CA PHE A 168 0.25 -1.48 22.64
C PHE A 168 0.51 -2.89 23.18
N LEU A 169 -0.32 -3.32 24.14
CA LEU A 169 -0.23 -4.64 24.77
C LEU A 169 -0.45 -5.79 23.78
N ALA A 170 -1.30 -5.60 22.77
CA ALA A 170 -1.51 -6.60 21.71
C ALA A 170 -0.27 -6.79 20.81
N THR A 171 0.65 -5.81 20.80
CA THR A 171 1.90 -5.90 20.05
C THR A 171 3.02 -6.62 20.81
N VAL A 172 2.80 -6.99 22.07
CA VAL A 172 3.82 -7.64 22.92
C VAL A 172 3.82 -9.15 22.65
N PRO A 173 4.92 -9.73 22.14
CA PRO A 173 4.95 -11.15 21.81
C PRO A 173 4.73 -12.03 23.05
N SER A 174 3.84 -13.02 22.92
CA SER A 174 3.53 -13.98 23.98
C SER A 174 2.85 -13.41 25.23
N LEU A 175 2.35 -12.17 25.20
CA LEU A 175 1.51 -11.65 26.29
C LEU A 175 0.10 -12.28 26.18
N PRO A 176 -0.39 -13.00 27.21
CA PRO A 176 -1.74 -13.56 27.16
C PRO A 176 -2.80 -12.46 27.09
N ARG A 177 -3.88 -12.71 26.35
CA ARG A 177 -4.97 -11.74 26.17
C ARG A 177 -5.59 -11.32 27.50
N ASP A 178 -5.86 -12.27 28.39
CA ASP A 178 -6.45 -11.99 29.71
C ASP A 178 -5.54 -11.10 30.56
N THR A 179 -4.22 -11.32 30.47
CA THR A 179 -3.21 -10.48 31.14
C THR A 179 -3.22 -9.06 30.57
N ALA A 180 -3.29 -8.91 29.24
CA ALA A 180 -3.39 -7.60 28.60
C ALA A 180 -4.65 -6.84 29.03
N THR A 181 -5.80 -7.54 29.14
CA THR A 181 -7.05 -6.97 29.65
C THR A 181 -6.89 -6.49 31.10
N ALA A 182 -6.34 -7.33 31.99
CA ALA A 182 -6.12 -6.95 33.39
C ALA A 182 -5.18 -5.74 33.53
N MET A 183 -4.12 -5.67 32.73
CA MET A 183 -3.24 -4.50 32.68
C MET A 183 -3.97 -3.24 32.21
N TRP A 184 -4.89 -3.38 31.24
CA TRP A 184 -5.72 -2.28 30.76
C TRP A 184 -6.66 -1.74 31.83
N GLU A 185 -7.32 -2.62 32.60
CA GLU A 185 -8.25 -2.26 33.67
C GLU A 185 -7.60 -1.42 34.78
N VAL A 186 -6.31 -1.63 35.06
CA VAL A 186 -5.55 -0.84 36.03
C VAL A 186 -4.73 0.29 35.40
N ALA A 187 -5.08 0.66 34.15
CA ALA A 187 -4.45 1.73 33.38
C ALA A 187 -2.93 1.57 33.16
N MET A 188 -2.42 0.33 33.19
CA MET A 188 -1.03 -0.05 32.88
C MET A 188 -0.92 -0.48 31.41
N ASN A 189 -1.38 0.37 30.50
CA ASN A 189 -1.58 0.06 29.08
C ASN A 189 -0.72 0.89 28.11
N THR A 190 0.14 1.76 28.62
CA THR A 190 1.01 2.63 27.83
C THR A 190 2.47 2.23 28.03
N PRO A 191 3.35 2.32 27.01
CA PRO A 191 4.79 2.08 27.16
C PRO A 191 5.43 2.81 28.36
N GLU A 192 5.10 4.09 28.56
CA GLU A 192 5.67 4.92 29.62
C GLU A 192 5.34 4.41 31.02
N LYS A 193 4.04 4.19 31.31
CA LYS A 193 3.61 3.64 32.60
C LYS A 193 4.19 2.26 32.87
N ILE A 194 4.28 1.41 31.84
CA ILE A 194 4.86 0.08 31.97
C ILE A 194 6.36 0.16 32.23
N GLU A 195 7.08 1.13 31.66
CA GLU A 195 8.49 1.37 31.94
C GLU A 195 8.73 1.87 33.39
N LEU A 196 7.85 2.72 33.91
CA LEU A 196 7.92 3.23 35.28
C LEU A 196 7.53 2.21 36.35
N ALA A 197 6.72 1.20 36.01
CA ALA A 197 6.33 0.14 36.94
C ALA A 197 7.56 -0.67 37.38
N THR A 198 7.56 -1.16 38.63
CA THR A 198 8.62 -2.08 39.10
C THR A 198 8.42 -3.48 38.53
N ASP A 199 9.48 -4.29 38.52
CA ASP A 199 9.38 -5.68 38.06
C ASP A 199 8.43 -6.49 38.95
N GLU A 200 8.38 -6.23 40.26
CA GLU A 200 7.45 -6.87 41.19
C GLU A 200 5.98 -6.55 40.83
N GLN A 201 5.68 -5.31 40.47
CA GLN A 201 4.33 -4.91 40.04
C GLN A 201 3.91 -5.63 38.76
N LEU A 202 4.83 -5.76 37.79
CA LEU A 202 4.54 -6.43 36.53
C LEU A 202 4.44 -7.95 36.68
N LEU A 203 5.28 -8.57 37.52
CA LEU A 203 5.25 -10.00 37.81
C LEU A 203 4.02 -10.41 38.63
N ALA A 204 3.34 -9.48 39.30
CA ALA A 204 2.10 -9.75 40.00
C ALA A 204 0.94 -10.13 39.05
N PHE A 205 1.01 -9.75 37.78
CA PHE A 205 0.00 -10.15 36.80
C PHE A 205 0.18 -11.61 36.40
N LYS A 206 -0.89 -12.40 36.56
CA LYS A 206 -0.93 -13.79 36.08
C LYS A 206 -0.60 -13.83 34.60
N GLY A 207 0.40 -14.63 34.22
CA GLY A 207 0.86 -14.78 32.83
C GLY A 207 2.13 -13.99 32.49
N ILE A 208 2.59 -13.07 33.35
CA ILE A 208 3.87 -12.38 33.19
C ILE A 208 4.94 -13.09 34.00
N GLY A 209 5.68 -14.00 33.35
CA GLY A 209 6.94 -14.54 33.88
C GLY A 209 8.16 -13.71 33.44
N PRO A 210 9.38 -14.03 33.92
CA PRO A 210 10.60 -13.29 33.56
C PRO A 210 10.84 -13.18 32.05
N ALA A 211 10.47 -14.20 31.27
CA ALA A 211 10.61 -14.17 29.82
C ALA A 211 9.65 -13.17 29.14
N VAL A 212 8.38 -13.13 29.55
CA VAL A 212 7.37 -12.20 29.03
C VAL A 212 7.70 -10.78 29.48
N LEU A 213 8.13 -10.59 30.74
CA LEU A 213 8.59 -9.31 31.27
C LEU A 213 9.73 -8.72 30.41
N ARG A 214 10.76 -9.52 30.08
CA ARG A 214 11.85 -9.06 29.20
C ARG A 214 11.34 -8.60 27.83
N LYS A 215 10.42 -9.35 27.22
CA LYS A 215 9.80 -8.99 25.92
C LYS A 215 8.97 -7.71 26.03
N LEU A 216 8.19 -7.56 27.10
CA LEU A 216 7.39 -6.37 27.39
C LEU A 216 8.28 -5.13 27.53
N ARG A 217 9.36 -5.21 28.32
CA ARG A 217 10.33 -4.12 28.49
C ARG A 217 11.06 -3.79 27.18
N ALA A 218 11.47 -4.81 26.41
CA ALA A 218 12.09 -4.61 25.10
C ALA A 218 11.14 -3.85 24.16
N ARG A 219 9.87 -4.30 24.09
CA ARG A 219 8.84 -3.64 23.27
C ARG A 219 8.58 -2.20 23.70
N CYS A 220 8.60 -1.90 25.01
CA CYS A 220 8.49 -0.52 25.50
C CYS A 220 9.61 0.40 25.00
N ARG A 221 10.83 -0.13 24.81
CA ARG A 221 12.01 0.63 24.32
C ARG A 221 11.99 0.86 22.82
N GLU A 222 11.40 -0.05 22.05
CA GLU A 222 11.23 0.08 20.60
C GLU A 222 10.25 1.22 20.23
N VAL A 223 9.25 1.46 21.09
CA VAL A 223 8.29 2.54 20.88
C VAL A 223 8.91 3.87 21.29
N THR A 224 9.31 4.66 20.29
CA THR A 224 9.99 5.95 20.47
C THR A 224 9.04 7.16 20.40
N LYS A 225 7.84 6.99 19.81
CA LYS A 225 6.81 8.03 19.65
C LYS A 225 5.53 7.64 20.38
N HIS A 226 4.74 8.62 20.81
CA HIS A 226 3.43 8.42 21.44
C HIS A 226 3.46 7.44 22.65
N ARG A 227 4.52 7.48 23.46
CA ARG A 227 4.76 6.51 24.56
C ARG A 227 3.74 6.60 25.70
N ASN A 228 3.03 7.72 25.79
CA ASN A 228 1.95 7.99 26.73
C ASN A 228 0.57 7.58 26.19
N GLU A 229 0.49 7.11 24.94
CA GLU A 229 -0.75 6.63 24.34
C GLU A 229 -0.87 5.10 24.51
N PRO A 230 -2.07 4.56 24.72
CA PRO A 230 -2.26 3.12 24.95
C PRO A 230 -2.27 2.29 23.66
N ARG A 231 -2.11 2.95 22.52
CA ARG A 231 -2.13 2.38 21.17
C ARG A 231 -0.85 2.76 20.44
N GLY A 232 -0.39 1.86 19.58
CA GLY A 232 0.72 2.14 18.67
C GLY A 232 0.25 2.86 17.41
N ASP A 233 1.18 3.47 16.68
CA ASP A 233 0.97 3.99 15.33
C ASP A 233 1.79 3.17 14.34
N VAL A 234 1.10 2.39 13.50
CA VAL A 234 1.73 1.53 12.47
C VAL A 234 1.47 2.03 11.05
N VAL A 235 0.94 3.24 10.87
CA VAL A 235 0.47 3.74 9.56
C VAL A 235 1.62 3.91 8.54
N ASN A 236 2.82 4.21 9.02
CA ASN A 236 4.01 4.52 8.21
C ASN A 236 5.17 3.53 8.41
N GLN A 237 4.89 2.31 8.85
CA GLN A 237 5.91 1.26 9.02
C GLN A 237 6.22 0.54 7.72
#